data_AF-W6T748-F1
#
_entry.id   AF-W6T748-F1
#
_cell.length_a   1.000
_cell.length_b   1.000
_cell.length_c   1.000
_cell.angle_alpha   90.00
_cell.angle_beta   90.00
_cell.angle_gamma   90.00
#
_symmetry.space_group_name_H-M   'P 1'
#
loop_
_entity.id
_entity.type
_entity.pdbx_description
1 polymer ?
#
loop_
_entity_poly.entity_id
_entity_poly.type
_entity_poly.pdbx_seq_one_letter_code
_entity_poly.pdbx_strand_id
1 'polypeptide(L)'
;MKINAKNYFKIDKTADVTPTNNIIRLATKVQIGMLESQDTEKEITELDAMKDGLELQDDMADFVQRVMRYTDKQMNTINDTVSIDKFGEGVGYLIMRLNGISDADIKLSEQKQRKAIEDSKASK
;
A
#
# COMPACT_ATOMS: atom_id res chain seq x y z
N MET A 1 16.03 6.16 -5.89
CA MET A 1 15.97 5.87 -4.43
C MET A 1 15.88 4.37 -4.28
N LYS A 2 16.57 3.77 -3.31
CA LYS A 2 16.48 2.32 -3.10
C LYS A 2 15.33 1.99 -2.16
N ILE A 3 14.49 1.05 -2.58
CA ILE A 3 13.34 0.56 -1.81
C ILE A 3 13.44 -0.96 -1.72
N ASN A 4 13.35 -1.51 -0.51
CA ASN A 4 13.20 -2.95 -0.28
C ASN A 4 11.95 -3.16 0.58
N ALA A 5 10.93 -3.79 -0.02
CA ALA A 5 9.62 -3.99 0.59
C ALA A 5 9.37 -5.45 1.00
N LYS A 6 10.42 -6.23 1.25
CA LYS A 6 10.33 -7.66 1.64
C LYS A 6 9.39 -7.91 2.81
N ASN A 7 9.38 -7.01 3.79
CA ASN A 7 8.53 -7.13 4.98
C ASN A 7 7.03 -7.03 4.68
N TYR A 8 6.65 -6.52 3.51
CA TYR A 8 5.27 -6.38 3.09
C TYR A 8 4.90 -7.41 2.01
N PHE A 9 5.76 -7.59 1.01
CA PHE A 9 5.43 -8.43 -0.16
C PHE A 9 6.08 -9.83 -0.15
N LYS A 10 6.84 -10.18 0.89
CA LYS A 10 7.56 -11.47 1.04
C LYS A 10 8.56 -11.81 -0.08
N ILE A 11 8.83 -10.88 -1.00
CA ILE A 11 9.85 -11.01 -2.04
C ILE A 11 11.07 -10.19 -1.64
N ASP A 12 12.24 -10.83 -1.56
CA ASP A 12 13.50 -10.16 -1.29
C ASP A 12 14.03 -9.48 -2.55
N LYS A 13 13.63 -8.22 -2.75
CA LYS A 13 14.03 -7.41 -3.89
C LYS A 13 14.25 -5.96 -3.46
N THR A 14 15.36 -5.41 -3.92
CA THR A 14 15.62 -3.97 -3.86
C THR A 14 15.39 -3.37 -5.25
N ALA A 15 14.45 -2.43 -5.35
CA ALA A 15 14.21 -1.64 -6.55
C ALA A 15 14.91 -0.28 -6.43
N ASP A 16 15.52 0.19 -7.53
CA ASP A 16 15.92 1.60 -7.65
C ASP A 16 14.80 2.37 -8.36
N VAL A 17 14.13 3.21 -7.58
CA VAL A 17 12.91 3.90 -7.95
C VAL A 17 13.20 5.38 -8.12
N THR A 18 12.89 5.90 -9.30
CA THR A 18 12.86 7.34 -9.57
C THR A 18 11.40 7.79 -9.57
N PRO A 19 11.00 8.75 -8.72
CA PRO A 19 9.63 9.28 -8.69
C PRO A 19 9.36 10.13 -9.95
N THR A 20 9.08 9.45 -11.06
CA THR A 20 8.68 10.10 -12.32
C THR A 20 7.23 10.58 -12.24
N ASN A 21 6.84 11.50 -13.11
CA ASN A 21 5.45 11.99 -13.19
C ASN A 21 4.42 10.85 -13.26
N ASN A 22 4.69 9.80 -14.03
CA ASN A 22 3.77 8.66 -14.15
C ASN A 22 3.66 7.85 -12.86
N ILE A 23 4.77 7.65 -12.14
CA ILE A 23 4.77 6.94 -10.84
C ILE A 23 4.01 7.76 -9.79
N ILE A 24 4.22 9.07 -9.76
CA ILE A 24 3.51 9.96 -8.82
C ILE A 24 2.01 9.99 -9.12
N ARG A 25 1.61 10.13 -10.39
CA ARG A 25 0.20 10.06 -10.78
C ARG A 25 -0.47 8.75 -10.36
N LEU A 26 0.23 7.63 -10.54
CA LEU A 26 -0.29 6.32 -10.15
C LEU A 26 -0.43 6.19 -8.62
N ALA A 27 0.58 6.65 -7.86
CA ALA A 27 0.50 6.73 -6.41
C ALA A 27 -0.69 7.58 -5.95
N THR A 28 -0.92 8.74 -6.57
CA THR A 28 -2.06 9.60 -6.27
C THR A 28 -3.39 8.95 -6.61
N LYS A 29 -3.52 8.25 -7.75
CA LYS A 29 -4.74 7.52 -8.11
C LYS A 29 -5.10 6.48 -7.04
N VAL A 30 -4.11 5.69 -6.62
CA VAL A 30 -4.27 4.70 -5.56
C VAL A 30 -4.66 5.35 -4.23
N GLN A 31 -4.00 6.46 -3.86
CA GLN A 31 -4.37 7.19 -2.63
C GLN A 31 -5.81 7.70 -2.66
N ILE A 32 -6.27 8.21 -3.80
CA ILE A 32 -7.66 8.67 -3.96
C ILE A 32 -8.61 7.50 -3.73
N GLY A 33 -8.42 6.39 -4.44
CA GLY A 33 -9.30 5.22 -4.29
C GLY A 33 -9.28 4.65 -2.88
N MET A 34 -8.12 4.65 -2.20
CA MET A 34 -8.04 4.27 -0.78
C MET A 34 -8.88 5.20 0.12
N LEU A 35 -8.86 6.51 -0.11
CA LEU A 35 -9.67 7.46 0.66
C LEU A 35 -11.16 7.31 0.35
N GLU A 36 -11.52 7.13 -0.91
CA GLU A 36 -12.92 6.90 -1.33
C GLU A 36 -13.48 5.60 -0.74
N SER A 37 -12.67 4.55 -0.63
CA SER A 37 -13.09 3.28 0.01
C SER A 37 -13.36 3.39 1.51
N GLN A 38 -12.86 4.46 2.15
CA GLN A 38 -13.06 4.75 3.57
C GLN A 38 -14.21 5.72 3.80
N ASP A 39 -14.77 6.30 2.73
CA ASP A 39 -15.87 7.25 2.82
C ASP A 39 -17.19 6.51 3.10
N THR A 40 -17.51 6.39 4.39
CA THR A 40 -18.75 5.76 4.86
C THR A 40 -19.98 6.65 4.66
N GLU A 41 -19.82 7.91 4.29
CA GLU A 41 -20.92 8.86 4.06
C GLU A 41 -21.43 8.84 2.61
N LYS A 42 -20.66 8.23 1.70
CA LYS A 42 -21.02 8.09 0.30
C LYS A 42 -22.18 7.09 0.14
N GLU A 43 -23.35 7.57 -0.30
CA GLU A 43 -24.47 6.71 -0.68
C GLU A 43 -24.14 5.96 -1.99
N ILE A 44 -23.63 4.74 -1.87
CA ILE A 44 -23.41 3.81 -2.99
C ILE A 44 -24.12 2.49 -2.74
N THR A 45 -24.48 1.78 -3.81
CA THR A 45 -25.02 0.43 -3.67
C THR A 45 -23.92 -0.55 -3.26
N GLU A 46 -24.30 -1.69 -2.66
CA GLU A 46 -23.34 -2.76 -2.36
C GLU A 46 -22.59 -3.23 -3.62
N LEU A 47 -23.27 -3.29 -4.77
CA LEU A 47 -22.65 -3.67 -6.04
C LEU A 47 -21.62 -2.64 -6.50
N ASP A 48 -21.88 -1.36 -6.32
CA ASP A 48 -20.93 -0.30 -6.67
C ASP A 48 -19.72 -0.33 -5.73
N ALA A 49 -19.94 -0.53 -4.42
CA ALA A 49 -18.86 -0.71 -3.46
C ALA A 49 -17.95 -1.92 -3.83
N MET A 50 -18.53 -3.03 -4.30
CA MET A 50 -17.76 -4.18 -4.77
C MET A 50 -16.95 -3.88 -6.04
N LYS A 51 -17.49 -3.11 -6.98
CA LYS A 51 -16.79 -2.70 -8.20
C LYS A 51 -15.65 -1.74 -7.89
N ASP A 52 -15.92 -0.71 -7.10
CA ASP A 52 -14.92 0.27 -6.66
C ASP A 52 -13.79 -0.43 -5.90
N GLY A 53 -14.13 -1.39 -5.03
CA GLY A 53 -13.15 -2.21 -4.31
C GLY A 53 -12.28 -3.08 -5.23
N LEU A 54 -12.85 -3.66 -6.29
CA LEU A 54 -12.09 -4.44 -7.26
C LEU A 54 -11.17 -3.56 -8.11
N GLU A 55 -11.66 -2.41 -8.61
CA GLU A 55 -10.85 -1.45 -9.37
C GLU A 55 -9.67 -0.94 -8.52
N LEU A 56 -9.91 -0.63 -7.25
CA LEU A 56 -8.85 -0.24 -6.33
C LEU A 56 -7.81 -1.35 -6.15
N GLN A 57 -8.22 -2.61 -6.05
CA GLN A 57 -7.29 -3.74 -5.96
C GLN A 57 -6.41 -3.85 -7.20
N ASP A 58 -6.97 -3.69 -8.39
CA ASP A 58 -6.23 -3.71 -9.65
C ASP A 58 -5.24 -2.54 -9.76
N ASP A 59 -5.67 -1.32 -9.37
CA ASP A 59 -4.81 -0.14 -9.35
C ASP A 59 -3.64 -0.29 -8.35
N MET A 60 -3.91 -0.86 -7.17
CA MET A 60 -2.87 -1.16 -6.19
C MET A 60 -1.88 -2.19 -6.71
N ALA A 61 -2.35 -3.23 -7.40
CA ALA A 61 -1.51 -4.26 -8.00
C ALA A 61 -0.62 -3.69 -9.12
N ASP A 62 -1.17 -2.90 -10.04
CA ASP A 62 -0.42 -2.23 -11.10
C ASP A 62 0.63 -1.27 -10.51
N PHE A 63 0.26 -0.53 -9.47
CA PHE A 63 1.19 0.35 -8.75
C PHE A 63 2.38 -0.40 -8.15
N VAL A 64 2.12 -1.44 -7.36
CA VAL A 64 3.16 -2.27 -6.74
C VAL A 64 4.06 -2.89 -7.81
N GLN A 65 3.45 -3.45 -8.86
CA GLN A 65 4.17 -4.08 -9.95
C GLN A 65 5.13 -3.10 -10.63
N ARG A 66 4.65 -1.89 -10.97
CA ARG A 66 5.46 -0.88 -11.68
C ARG A 66 6.57 -0.30 -10.80
N VAL A 67 6.25 0.05 -9.55
CA VAL A 67 7.22 0.67 -8.64
C VAL A 67 8.33 -0.31 -8.28
N MET A 68 7.98 -1.55 -7.90
CA MET A 68 8.95 -2.57 -7.53
C MET A 68 9.51 -3.35 -8.74
N ARG A 69 9.00 -3.03 -9.94
CA ARG A 69 9.31 -3.71 -11.21
C ARG A 69 9.13 -5.22 -11.14
N TYR A 70 8.12 -5.69 -10.40
CA TYR A 70 7.88 -7.13 -10.24
C TYR A 70 7.46 -7.75 -11.57
N THR A 71 7.92 -8.98 -11.82
CA THR A 71 7.40 -9.76 -12.94
C THR A 71 6.00 -10.27 -12.63
N ASP A 72 5.24 -10.67 -13.65
CA ASP A 72 3.90 -11.24 -13.44
C ASP A 72 3.93 -12.44 -12.49
N LYS A 73 4.96 -13.29 -12.60
CA LYS A 73 5.18 -14.41 -11.67
C LYS A 73 5.36 -13.95 -10.22
N GLN A 74 6.09 -12.85 -10.01
CA GLN A 74 6.27 -12.26 -8.68
C GLN A 74 4.96 -11.66 -8.17
N MET A 75 4.19 -10.99 -9.02
CA MET A 75 2.86 -10.47 -8.66
C MET A 75 1.88 -11.60 -8.30
N ASN A 76 1.81 -12.67 -9.09
CA ASN A 76 0.99 -13.83 -8.75
C ASN A 76 1.38 -14.42 -7.40
N THR A 77 2.69 -14.55 -7.13
CA THR A 77 3.18 -15.02 -5.83
C THR A 77 2.72 -14.11 -4.69
N ILE A 78 2.74 -12.79 -4.88
CA ILE A 78 2.26 -11.83 -3.88
C ILE A 78 0.76 -12.01 -3.66
N ASN A 79 -0.03 -12.01 -4.73
CA ASN A 79 -1.49 -12.12 -4.70
C ASN A 79 -1.97 -13.43 -4.03
N ASP A 80 -1.21 -14.51 -4.19
CA ASP A 80 -1.54 -15.83 -3.62
C ASP A 80 -1.09 -15.99 -2.16
N THR A 81 -0.14 -15.19 -1.67
CA THR A 81 0.55 -15.45 -0.38
C THR A 81 0.54 -14.31 0.63
N VAL A 82 0.17 -13.10 0.22
CA VAL A 82 0.11 -11.91 1.06
C VAL A 82 -1.35 -11.57 1.32
N SER A 83 -1.73 -11.39 2.60
CA SER A 83 -3.09 -10.98 2.93
C SER A 83 -3.38 -9.57 2.42
N ILE A 84 -4.65 -9.26 2.17
CA ILE A 84 -5.05 -7.95 1.66
C ILE A 84 -4.61 -6.80 2.58
N ASP A 85 -4.72 -6.96 3.90
CA ASP A 85 -4.25 -5.97 4.87
C ASP A 85 -2.75 -5.71 4.72
N LYS A 86 -1.95 -6.77 4.62
CA LYS A 86 -0.50 -6.68 4.50
C LYS A 86 -0.08 -6.10 3.15
N PHE A 87 -0.84 -6.40 2.10
CA PHE A 87 -0.66 -5.83 0.78
C PHE A 87 -0.93 -4.32 0.80
N GLY A 88 -2.04 -3.89 1.41
CA GLY A 88 -2.38 -2.47 1.61
C GLY A 88 -1.33 -1.72 2.44
N GLU A 89 -0.80 -2.32 3.52
CA GLU A 89 0.34 -1.76 4.27
C GLU A 89 1.56 -1.54 3.36
N GLY A 90 1.86 -2.51 2.49
CA GLY A 90 2.95 -2.41 1.53
C GLY A 90 2.75 -1.29 0.52
N VAL A 91 1.52 -1.13 0.01
CA VAL A 91 1.13 0.00 -0.85
C VAL A 91 1.37 1.33 -0.14
N GLY A 92 0.88 1.47 1.10
CA GLY A 92 1.10 2.65 1.94
C GLY A 92 2.58 2.96 2.16
N TYR A 93 3.40 1.94 2.48
CA TYR A 93 4.85 2.07 2.59
C TYR A 93 5.48 2.63 1.31
N LEU A 94 5.14 2.09 0.13
CA LEU A 94 5.67 2.57 -1.15
C LEU A 94 5.31 4.04 -1.40
N ILE A 95 4.07 4.44 -1.12
CA ILE A 95 3.62 5.82 -1.29
C ILE A 95 4.38 6.77 -0.36
N MET A 96 4.56 6.41 0.92
CA MET A 96 5.35 7.20 1.87
C MET A 96 6.79 7.37 1.40
N ARG A 97 7.42 6.31 0.87
CA ARG A 97 8.76 6.37 0.30
C ARG A 97 8.83 7.30 -0.91
N LEU A 98 7.84 7.23 -1.82
CA LEU A 98 7.74 8.12 -2.98
C LEU A 98 7.58 9.59 -2.58
N ASN A 99 6.91 9.86 -1.45
CA ASN A 99 6.78 11.19 -0.86
C ASN A 99 8.03 11.65 -0.08
N GLY A 100 9.12 10.88 -0.13
CA GLY A 100 10.42 11.25 0.45
C GLY A 100 10.60 10.85 1.91
N ILE A 101 9.69 10.10 2.51
CA ILE A 101 9.81 9.65 3.89
C ILE A 101 10.87 8.54 4.00
N SER A 102 11.74 8.60 5.01
CA SER A 102 12.78 7.59 5.20
C SER A 102 12.22 6.28 5.76
N ASP A 103 12.90 5.15 5.53
CA ASP A 103 12.54 3.87 6.15
C ASP A 103 12.58 3.93 7.69
N ALA A 104 13.48 4.76 8.24
CA ALA A 104 13.60 4.95 9.68
C ALA A 104 12.38 5.70 10.25
N ASP A 105 11.93 6.75 9.56
CA ASP A 105 10.76 7.53 9.98
C ASP A 105 9.47 6.71 9.88
N ILE A 106 9.33 5.89 8.82
CA ILE A 106 8.18 4.98 8.67
C ILE A 106 8.15 3.98 9.83
N LYS A 107 9.27 3.30 10.11
CA LYS A 107 9.36 2.34 11.23
C LYS A 107 9.04 3.00 12.57
N LEU A 108 9.55 4.21 12.80
CA LEU A 108 9.26 4.95 14.03
C LEU A 108 7.76 5.29 14.13
N SER A 109 7.12 5.67 13.04
CA SER A 109 5.68 5.93 12.98
C SER A 109 4.87 4.67 13.29
N GLU A 110 5.19 3.54 12.65
CA GLU A 110 4.54 2.25 12.87
C GLU A 110 4.66 1.80 14.33
N GLN A 111 5.85 1.94 14.93
CA GLN A 111 6.08 1.63 16.35
C GLN A 111 5.23 2.50 17.28
N LYS A 112 5.15 3.80 17.02
CA LYS A 112 4.32 4.72 17.80
C LYS A 112 2.84 4.36 17.70
N GLN A 113 2.34 4.03 16.52
CA GLN A 113 0.95 3.61 16.32
C GLN A 113 0.64 2.31 17.06
N ARG A 114 1.50 1.30 16.95
CA ARG A 114 1.33 0.02 17.68
C ARG A 114 1.27 0.24 19.18
N LYS A 115 2.19 1.03 19.72
CA LYS A 115 2.22 1.35 21.15
C LYS A 115 0.94 2.06 21.60
N ALA A 116 0.44 3.03 20.83
CA ALA A 116 -0.82 3.71 21.14
C ALA A 116 -2.02 2.74 21.15
N ILE A 117 -2.06 1.76 20.23
CA ILE A 117 -3.10 0.73 20.19
C ILE A 117 -2.98 -0.21 21.41
N GLU A 118 -1.78 -0.61 21.79
CA GLU A 118 -1.54 -1.45 22.97
C GLU A 118 -1.93 -0.71 24.26
N ASP A 119 -1.49 0.54 24.44
CA ASP A 119 -1.79 1.37 25.61
C ASP A 119 -3.31 1.63 25.74
N SER A 120 -4.02 1.83 24.62
CA SER A 120 -5.47 2.02 24.61
C SER A 120 -6.27 0.74 24.90
N LYS A 121 -5.73 -0.44 24.53
CA LYS A 121 -6.31 -1.74 24.91
C LYS A 121 -6.04 -2.11 26.37
N ALA A 122 -4.88 -1.73 26.92
CA ALA A 122 -4.53 -1.97 28.32
C ALA A 122 -5.27 -1.04 29.31
N SER A 123 -5.82 0.07 28.81
CA SER A 123 -6.60 1.05 29.61
C SER A 123 -8.11 0.78 29.59
N LYS A 124 -8.56 -0.33 28.98
CA LYS A 124 -9.94 -0.83 28.99
C LYS A 124 -10.04 -2.11 29.81
#